data_AF-A0A1I0Q3F8-F1
#
_entry.id   AF-A0A1I0Q3F8-F1
#
_cell.length_a   1.000
_cell.length_b   1.000
_cell.length_c   1.000
_cell.angle_alpha   90.00
_cell.angle_beta   90.00
_cell.angle_gamma   90.00
#
_symmetry.space_group_name_H-M   'P 1'
#
loop_
_entity.id
_entity.type
_entity.pdbx_description
1 polymer ?
#
loop_
_entity_poly.entity_id
_entity_poly.type
_entity_poly.pdbx_seq_one_letter_code
_entity_poly.pdbx_strand_id
1 'polypeptide(L)'
;MMNSPQGYVEYCKQYSYEELIQEREELLDDIRDLEKKLFSGDKKDDYIVSPSPEVRYQVKLEYLAALSEYMQQRYNAEYVR
;
A
#
# COMPACT_ATOMS: atom_id res chain seq x y z
N MET A 1 3.20 12.37 -1.97
CA MET A 1 3.33 10.90 -1.90
C MET A 1 4.75 10.58 -1.52
N MET A 2 5.00 9.61 -0.65
CA MET A 2 6.30 8.93 -0.67
C MET A 2 6.51 8.40 -2.09
N ASN A 3 7.74 8.44 -2.61
CA ASN A 3 8.00 8.17 -4.03
C ASN A 3 8.68 6.82 -4.28
N SER A 4 8.86 5.98 -3.24
CA SER A 4 9.43 4.64 -3.40
C SER A 4 8.91 3.66 -2.35
N PRO A 5 8.77 2.37 -2.70
CA PRO A 5 8.38 1.32 -1.76
C PRO A 5 9.31 1.21 -0.55
N GLN A 6 10.61 1.47 -0.75
CA GLN A 6 11.60 1.47 0.33
C GLN A 6 11.36 2.62 1.31
N GLY A 7 11.01 3.81 0.82
CA GLY A 7 10.67 4.95 1.68
C GLY A 7 9.41 4.69 2.50
N TYR A 8 8.43 4.00 1.92
CA TYR A 8 7.22 3.57 2.63
C TYR A 8 7.54 2.58 3.75
N VAL A 9 8.34 1.54 3.48
CA VAL A 9 8.78 0.60 4.52
C VAL A 9 9.57 1.30 5.63
N GLU A 10 10.45 2.24 5.29
CA GLU A 10 11.23 3.00 6.29
C GLU A 10 10.32 3.77 7.25
N TYR A 11 9.23 4.36 6.74
CA TYR A 11 8.21 5.00 7.55
C TYR A 11 7.49 4.00 8.47
N CYS A 12 7.18 2.80 7.97
CA CYS A 12 6.53 1.74 8.75
C CYS A 12 7.44 1.13 9.84
N LYS A 13 8.77 1.30 9.78
CA LYS A 13 9.67 0.73 10.81
C LYS A 13 9.41 1.25 12.22
N GLN A 14 8.84 2.45 12.34
CA GLN A 14 8.49 3.03 13.64
C GLN A 14 7.24 2.39 14.28
N TYR A 15 6.48 1.61 13.51
CA TYR A 15 5.22 1.00 13.95
C TYR A 15 5.47 -0.28 14.76
N SER A 16 4.59 -0.56 15.71
CA SER A 16 4.40 -1.87 16.31
C SER A 16 3.83 -2.86 15.30
N TYR A 17 3.88 -4.16 15.60
CA TYR A 17 3.34 -5.16 14.68
C TYR A 17 1.82 -5.04 14.51
N GLU A 18 1.09 -4.63 15.55
CA GLU A 18 -0.35 -4.35 15.48
C GLU A 18 -0.64 -3.16 14.56
N GLU A 19 0.15 -2.07 14.66
CA GLU A 19 0.05 -0.93 13.75
C GLU A 19 0.41 -1.30 12.30
N LEU A 20 1.35 -2.23 12.07
CA LEU A 20 1.62 -2.75 10.73
C LEU A 20 0.44 -3.54 10.15
N ILE A 21 -0.29 -4.28 10.98
CA ILE A 21 -1.52 -4.97 10.55
C ILE A 21 -2.56 -3.93 10.13
N GLN A 22 -2.77 -2.90 10.93
CA GLN A 22 -3.73 -1.83 10.60
C GLN A 22 -3.33 -1.11 9.30
N GLU A 23 -2.08 -0.71 9.16
CA GLU A 23 -1.56 -0.05 7.95
C GLU A 23 -1.77 -0.92 6.70
N ARG A 24 -1.59 -2.24 6.80
CA ARG A 24 -1.87 -3.17 5.71
C ARG A 24 -3.35 -3.17 5.31
N GLU A 25 -4.26 -3.19 6.29
CA GLU A 25 -5.70 -3.17 6.00
C GLU A 25 -6.14 -1.84 5.37
N GLU A 26 -5.64 -0.70 5.87
CA GLU A 26 -5.90 0.62 5.29
C GLU A 26 -5.38 0.72 3.85
N LEU A 27 -4.18 0.19 3.60
CA LEU A 27 -3.60 0.13 2.26
C LEU A 27 -4.43 -0.75 1.31
N LEU A 28 -4.93 -1.89 1.79
CA LEU A 28 -5.80 -2.78 1.01
C LEU A 28 -7.15 -2.11 0.66
N ASP A 29 -7.74 -1.37 1.60
CA ASP A 29 -8.99 -0.64 1.35
C ASP A 29 -8.79 0.47 0.30
N ASP A 30 -7.68 1.21 0.38
CA ASP A 30 -7.31 2.18 -0.64
C ASP A 30 -7.11 1.55 -2.04
N ILE A 31 -6.50 0.36 -2.10
CA ILE A 31 -6.32 -0.40 -3.33
C ILE A 31 -7.69 -0.81 -3.89
N ARG A 32 -8.57 -1.38 -3.06
CA ARG A 32 -9.93 -1.77 -3.46
C ARG A 32 -10.74 -0.60 -3.99
N ASP A 33 -10.60 0.58 -3.39
CA ASP A 33 -11.29 1.77 -3.86
C ASP A 33 -10.76 2.27 -5.20
N LEU A 34 -9.47 2.13 -5.46
CA LEU A 34 -8.90 2.37 -6.79
C LEU A 34 -9.36 1.33 -7.79
N GLU A 35 -9.44 0.05 -7.43
CA GLU A 35 -9.93 -1.02 -8.32
C GLU A 35 -11.37 -0.78 -8.73
N LYS A 36 -12.24 -0.42 -7.78
CA LYS A 36 -13.63 -0.02 -8.10
C LYS A 36 -13.65 1.11 -9.11
N LYS A 37 -12.81 2.14 -8.94
CA LYS A 37 -12.77 3.30 -9.87
C LYS A 37 -12.21 2.92 -11.24
N LEU A 38 -11.13 2.15 -11.29
CA LEU A 38 -10.44 1.76 -12.52
C LEU A 38 -11.24 0.74 -13.34
N PHE A 39 -11.96 -0.18 -12.68
CA PHE A 39 -12.61 -1.33 -13.33
C PHE A 39 -14.14 -1.28 -13.33
N SER A 40 -14.80 -0.29 -12.72
CA SER A 40 -16.27 -0.17 -12.76
C SER A 40 -16.84 0.25 -14.13
N GLY A 41 -16.00 0.48 -15.15
CA GLY A 41 -16.43 0.86 -16.50
C GLY A 41 -16.93 2.31 -16.62
N ASP A 42 -17.12 3.00 -15.49
CA ASP A 42 -17.52 4.41 -15.41
C ASP A 42 -16.26 5.28 -15.48
N LYS A 43 -15.68 5.38 -16.70
CA LYS A 43 -14.54 6.28 -16.98
C LYS A 43 -15.00 7.74 -16.98
N LYS A 44 -15.53 8.23 -15.85
CA LYS A 44 -15.74 9.67 -15.67
C LYS A 44 -14.37 10.34 -15.60
N ASP A 45 -14.25 11.45 -16.30
CA ASP A 45 -13.07 12.31 -16.54
C ASP A 45 -12.26 12.71 -15.29
N ASP A 46 -11.68 11.76 -14.57
CA ASP A 46 -10.78 11.98 -13.43
C ASP A 46 -9.33 12.22 -13.91
N TYR A 47 -9.14 12.58 -15.18
CA TYR A 47 -7.84 12.92 -15.78
C TYR A 47 -7.20 14.19 -15.20
N ILE A 48 -7.88 14.89 -14.29
CA ILE A 48 -7.38 16.10 -13.62
C ILE A 48 -6.64 15.77 -12.30
N VAL A 49 -6.72 14.53 -11.81
CA VAL A 49 -6.04 14.13 -10.56
C VAL A 49 -4.62 13.64 -10.88
N SER A 50 -3.62 14.39 -10.43
CA SER A 50 -2.21 13.99 -10.51
C SER A 50 -1.69 13.50 -9.15
N PRO A 51 -1.04 12.33 -9.06
CA PRO A 51 -0.84 11.37 -10.14
C PRO A 51 -2.14 10.61 -10.49
N SER A 52 -2.20 10.06 -11.70
CA SER A 52 -3.39 9.40 -12.21
C SER A 52 -3.79 8.20 -11.35
N PRO A 53 -5.08 7.79 -11.37
CA PRO A 53 -5.54 6.61 -10.63
C PRO A 53 -4.72 5.35 -10.91
N GLU A 54 -4.27 5.13 -12.14
CA GLU A 54 -3.42 4.00 -12.53
C GLU A 54 -2.05 4.06 -11.84
N VAL A 55 -1.41 5.23 -11.84
CA VAL A 55 -0.12 5.43 -11.18
C VAL A 55 -0.27 5.24 -9.67
N ARG A 56 -1.34 5.77 -9.07
CA ARG A 56 -1.64 5.57 -7.65
C ARG A 56 -1.85 4.10 -7.31
N TYR A 57 -2.55 3.37 -8.17
CA TYR A 57 -2.81 1.95 -8.01
C TYR A 57 -1.50 1.15 -8.07
N GLN A 58 -0.67 1.40 -9.08
CA GLN A 58 0.64 0.78 -9.21
C GLN A 58 1.50 1.00 -7.96
N VAL A 59 1.65 2.26 -7.53
CA VAL A 59 2.47 2.59 -6.35
C VAL A 59 1.94 1.91 -5.08
N LYS A 60 0.62 1.85 -4.89
CA LYS A 60 0.02 1.18 -3.73
C LYS A 60 0.22 -0.34 -3.75
N LEU A 61 0.17 -0.98 -4.91
CA LEU A 61 0.52 -2.40 -5.04
C LEU A 61 1.99 -2.65 -4.67
N GLU A 62 2.90 -1.78 -5.12
CA GLU A 62 4.31 -1.88 -4.75
C GLU A 62 4.52 -1.68 -3.24
N TYR A 63 3.75 -0.80 -2.61
CA TYR A 63 3.76 -0.60 -1.15
C TYR A 63 3.25 -1.82 -0.40
N LEU A 64 2.18 -2.45 -0.89
CA LEU A 64 1.62 -3.64 -0.27
C LEU A 64 2.60 -4.80 -0.33
N ALA A 65 3.27 -4.98 -1.47
CA ALA A 65 4.31 -6.00 -1.63
C ALA A 65 5.47 -5.77 -0.64
N ALA A 66 6.00 -4.55 -0.59
CA ALA A 66 7.11 -4.20 0.29
C ALA A 66 6.75 -4.30 1.79
N LEU A 67 5.55 -3.85 2.18
CA LEU A 67 5.05 -3.97 3.55
C LEU A 67 4.88 -5.44 3.94
N SER A 68 4.32 -6.27 3.06
CA SER A 68 4.11 -7.70 3.33
C SER A 68 5.44 -8.44 3.52
N GLU A 69 6.44 -8.14 2.69
CA GLU A 69 7.79 -8.68 2.84
C GLU A 69 8.41 -8.26 4.19
N TYR A 70 8.33 -6.97 4.53
CA TYR A 70 8.82 -6.46 5.80
C TYR A 70 8.13 -7.11 7.02
N MET A 71 6.79 -7.21 6.98
CA MET A 71 6.02 -7.86 8.04
C MET A 71 6.39 -9.34 8.21
N GLN A 72 6.65 -10.07 7.12
CA GLN A 72 7.10 -11.46 7.18
C GLN A 72 8.48 -11.56 7.83
N GLN A 73 9.45 -10.74 7.38
CA GLN A 73 10.79 -10.72 7.93
C GLN A 73 10.78 -10.41 9.43
N ARG A 74 10.02 -9.38 9.83
CA ARG A 74 9.88 -8.97 11.22
C ARG A 74 9.21 -10.04 12.08
N TYR A 75 8.13 -10.67 11.57
CA TYR A 75 7.45 -11.74 12.29
C TYR A 75 8.37 -12.93 12.54
N ASN A 76 9.12 -13.34 11.52
CA ASN A 76 10.07 -14.43 11.67
C ASN A 76 11.16 -14.10 12.70
N ALA A 77 11.70 -12.88 12.66
CA ALA A 77 12.73 -12.46 13.61
C ALA A 77 12.23 -12.38 15.07
N GLU A 78 10.98 -11.95 15.28
CA GLU A 78 10.43 -11.71 16.61
C GLU A 78 9.71 -12.93 17.21
N TYR A 79 9.04 -13.75 16.38
CA TYR A 79 8.09 -14.77 16.86
C TYR A 79 8.38 -16.20 16.39
N VAL A 80 9.14 -16.40 15.31
CA VAL A 80 9.46 -17.74 14.77
C VAL A 80 10.95 -18.00 14.94
N ARG A 81 11.35 -18.49 16.13
CA ARG A 81 12.72 -18.95 16.40
C ARG A 81 12.92 -20.40 16.03
#